data_AF-A0AAD8EY71-F1
#
_entry.id   AF-A0AAD8EY71-F1
#
_cell.length_a   1.000
_cell.length_b   1.000
_cell.length_c   1.000
_cell.angle_alpha   90.00
_cell.angle_beta   90.00
_cell.angle_gamma   90.00
#
_symmetry.space_group_name_H-M   'P 1'
#
loop_
_entity.id
_entity.type
_entity.pdbx_description
1 polymer ?
#
loop_
_entity_poly.entity_id
_entity_poly.type
_entity_poly.pdbx_seq_one_letter_code
_entity_poly.pdbx_strand_id
1 'polypeptide(L)'
;MGSGHVQDLSSNRFYPQQVQKKGKFLHHLFLMLQEYPFLITRFDPQGAMGCVRAVSDEYVEVIFRMHIEFQLNDPPNLPFWFTPGQFTGRLTVSRDLTKVFFFNLFVPSNQKVNVDMEWLTDKNDPEVMEVDIGFMPKMEIRSVGYSHKPNSDEQENNDFENTTIVWQKEITYEEAKDALDVRFFPFKKVKYHNLTDAFHLAEKENKLVHTILLWGALDDQSC
;
A
#
# COMPACT_ATOMS: atom_id res chain seq x y z
N MET A 1 -3.94 8.41 -21.24
CA MET A 1 -3.36 7.05 -21.14
C MET A 1 -4.32 6.24 -20.31
N GLY A 2 -4.96 5.24 -20.91
CA GLY A 2 -6.19 4.62 -20.40
C GLY A 2 -6.00 4.00 -19.02
N SER A 3 -6.90 4.36 -18.10
CA SER A 3 -7.23 3.53 -16.95
C SER A 3 -7.88 2.26 -17.51
N GLY A 4 -7.08 1.25 -17.80
CA GLY A 4 -7.60 -0.09 -17.95
C GLY A 4 -8.19 -0.46 -16.59
N HIS A 5 -9.52 -0.37 -16.47
CA HIS A 5 -10.22 -1.02 -15.38
C HIS A 5 -9.82 -2.49 -15.46
N VAL A 6 -9.01 -2.93 -14.50
CA VAL A 6 -8.80 -4.34 -14.29
C VAL A 6 -10.15 -4.86 -13.83
N GLN A 7 -10.70 -5.79 -14.60
CA GLN A 7 -12.04 -6.32 -14.35
C GLN A 7 -12.07 -6.94 -12.95
N ASP A 8 -13.08 -6.59 -12.15
CA ASP A 8 -13.29 -7.17 -10.83
C ASP A 8 -13.26 -8.70 -10.91
N LEU A 9 -12.53 -9.31 -9.97
CA LEU A 9 -12.23 -10.72 -10.00
C LEU A 9 -13.21 -11.45 -9.08
N SER A 10 -13.56 -12.71 -9.39
CA SER A 10 -14.58 -13.41 -8.61
C SER A 10 -14.18 -13.55 -7.14
N SER A 11 -15.16 -13.48 -6.24
CA SER A 11 -14.98 -13.77 -4.81
C SER A 11 -14.47 -15.19 -4.58
N ASN A 12 -14.91 -16.20 -5.35
CA ASN A 12 -14.57 -17.62 -5.16
C ASN A 12 -13.13 -18.06 -5.51
N ARG A 13 -12.16 -17.14 -5.58
CA ARG A 13 -10.78 -17.51 -5.92
C ARG A 13 -10.03 -18.04 -4.71
N PHE A 14 -9.66 -19.31 -4.80
CA PHE A 14 -8.79 -19.99 -3.83
C PHE A 14 -7.29 -19.78 -4.07
N TYR A 15 -6.91 -19.29 -5.25
CA TYR A 15 -5.50 -19.16 -5.61
C TYR A 15 -5.26 -17.82 -6.29
N PRO A 16 -4.10 -17.18 -6.02
CA PRO A 16 -3.72 -15.95 -6.67
C PRO A 16 -3.52 -16.18 -8.18
N GLN A 17 -3.67 -15.11 -8.97
CA GLN A 17 -3.38 -15.19 -10.40
C GLN A 17 -1.92 -15.52 -10.65
N GLN A 18 -1.63 -16.16 -11.79
CA GLN A 18 -0.25 -16.39 -12.19
C GLN A 18 0.52 -15.07 -12.27
N VAL A 19 1.65 -15.03 -11.57
CA VAL A 19 2.48 -13.84 -11.45
C VAL A 19 3.21 -13.59 -12.76
N GLN A 20 2.92 -12.44 -13.37
CA GLN A 20 3.66 -11.98 -14.55
C GLN A 20 5.14 -11.75 -14.21
N LYS A 21 6.03 -11.84 -15.21
CA LYS A 21 7.49 -11.67 -15.03
C LYS A 21 7.86 -10.40 -14.24
N LYS A 22 7.14 -9.30 -14.48
CA LYS A 22 7.35 -8.00 -13.81
C LYS A 22 6.97 -8.00 -12.31
N GLY A 23 6.02 -8.85 -11.91
CA GLY A 23 5.55 -8.96 -10.52
C GLY A 23 6.30 -9.99 -9.67
N LYS A 24 7.21 -10.79 -10.25
CA LYS A 24 7.89 -11.89 -9.54
C LYS A 24 8.62 -11.43 -8.30
N PHE A 25 9.30 -10.28 -8.35
CA PHE A 25 10.01 -9.75 -7.18
C PHE A 25 9.04 -9.46 -6.03
N LEU A 26 7.95 -8.74 -6.30
CA LEU A 26 6.93 -8.42 -5.31
C LEU A 26 6.28 -9.69 -4.75
N HIS A 27 5.99 -10.67 -5.60
CA HIS A 27 5.46 -11.95 -5.14
C HIS A 27 6.39 -12.62 -4.13
N HIS A 28 7.69 -12.77 -4.44
CA HIS A 28 8.64 -13.34 -3.49
C HIS A 28 8.78 -12.53 -2.21
N LEU A 29 8.67 -11.19 -2.30
CA LEU A 29 8.68 -10.33 -1.13
C LEU A 29 7.49 -10.64 -0.20
N PHE A 30 6.27 -10.73 -0.76
CA PHE A 30 5.07 -10.99 0.04
C PHE A 30 4.92 -12.45 0.48
N LEU A 31 5.57 -13.39 -0.20
CA LEU A 31 5.73 -14.77 0.29
C LEU A 31 6.46 -14.84 1.63
N MET A 32 7.24 -13.82 2.00
CA MET A 32 7.84 -13.75 3.34
C MET A 32 6.82 -13.48 4.45
N LEU A 33 5.62 -12.99 4.10
CA LEU A 33 4.53 -12.74 5.06
C LEU A 33 3.51 -13.89 5.06
N GLN A 34 3.10 -14.37 3.89
CA GLN A 34 2.12 -15.45 3.76
C GLN A 34 2.21 -16.16 2.40
N GLU A 35 1.84 -17.44 2.37
CA GLU A 35 2.00 -18.38 1.23
C GLU A 35 1.20 -17.98 -0.02
N TYR A 36 0.02 -17.38 0.13
CA TYR A 36 -0.86 -17.05 -0.99
C TYR A 36 -1.14 -15.55 -1.13
N PRO A 37 -0.15 -14.76 -1.60
CA PRO A 37 -0.34 -13.33 -1.82
C PRO A 37 -1.01 -13.06 -3.18
N PHE A 38 -2.07 -12.27 -3.15
CA PHE A 38 -2.77 -11.72 -4.29
C PHE A 38 -2.17 -10.35 -4.60
N LEU A 39 -1.20 -10.30 -5.52
CA LEU A 39 -0.60 -9.04 -6.00
C LEU A 39 -1.59 -8.12 -6.73
N ILE A 40 -2.67 -8.72 -7.24
CA ILE A 40 -3.86 -8.06 -7.75
C ILE A 40 -4.98 -8.57 -6.86
N THR A 41 -5.43 -7.70 -5.94
CA THR A 41 -6.52 -7.98 -4.99
C THR A 41 -7.80 -8.36 -5.74
N ARG A 42 -8.72 -9.08 -5.07
CA ARG A 42 -10.03 -9.41 -5.68
C ARG A 42 -10.83 -8.18 -6.07
N PHE A 43 -10.83 -7.17 -5.21
CA PHE A 43 -11.57 -5.94 -5.38
C PHE A 43 -10.64 -4.73 -5.37
N ASP A 44 -11.13 -3.61 -5.90
CA ASP A 44 -10.43 -2.34 -5.79
C ASP A 44 -10.28 -1.91 -4.31
N PRO A 45 -9.25 -1.12 -3.99
CA PRO A 45 -8.20 -0.62 -4.88
C PRO A 45 -7.15 -1.68 -5.23
N GLN A 46 -6.83 -1.83 -6.51
CA GLN A 46 -5.80 -2.77 -6.99
C GLN A 46 -4.45 -2.11 -7.29
N GLY A 47 -3.37 -2.84 -7.01
CA GLY A 47 -2.03 -2.59 -7.55
C GLY A 47 -1.12 -1.73 -6.66
N ALA A 48 -0.13 -1.11 -7.30
CA ALA A 48 0.97 -0.42 -6.65
C ALA A 48 1.35 0.86 -7.38
N MET A 49 1.62 1.92 -6.62
CA MET A 49 2.11 3.20 -7.14
C MET A 49 3.27 3.72 -6.31
N GLY A 50 4.24 4.34 -6.96
CA GLY A 50 5.38 4.99 -6.33
C GLY A 50 5.47 6.46 -6.72
N CYS A 51 5.94 7.28 -5.79
CA CYS A 51 6.25 8.70 -5.94
C CYS A 51 7.74 8.90 -5.65
N VAL A 52 8.46 9.49 -6.60
CA VAL A 52 9.83 9.95 -6.35
C VAL A 52 9.75 11.17 -5.45
N ARG A 53 10.09 11.00 -4.17
CA ARG A 53 10.04 12.08 -3.18
C ARG A 53 11.27 12.98 -3.28
N ALA A 54 12.46 12.38 -3.43
CA ALA A 54 13.70 13.12 -3.41
C ALA A 54 14.76 12.53 -4.37
N VAL A 55 15.63 13.40 -4.87
CA VAL A 55 16.73 13.06 -5.78
C VAL A 55 17.98 13.84 -5.40
N SER A 56 19.13 13.16 -5.43
CA SER A 56 20.47 13.76 -5.36
C SER A 56 21.33 13.24 -6.52
N ASP A 57 22.63 13.56 -6.52
CA ASP A 57 23.58 13.03 -7.51
C ASP A 57 23.78 11.51 -7.36
N GLU A 58 23.67 11.00 -6.12
CA GLU A 58 23.97 9.59 -5.80
C GLU A 58 22.72 8.76 -5.49
N TYR A 59 21.63 9.38 -5.03
CA TYR A 59 20.48 8.68 -4.46
C TYR A 59 19.16 9.12 -5.08
N VAL A 60 18.20 8.20 -5.09
CA VAL A 60 16.78 8.47 -5.34
C VAL A 60 15.99 7.86 -4.19
N GLU A 61 15.07 8.63 -3.63
CA GLU A 61 14.11 8.13 -2.65
C GLU A 61 12.70 8.09 -3.24
N VAL A 62 12.07 6.93 -3.06
CA VAL A 62 10.72 6.62 -3.52
C VAL A 62 9.87 6.25 -2.32
N ILE A 63 8.74 6.94 -2.17
CA ILE A 63 7.64 6.48 -1.30
C ILE A 63 6.64 5.77 -2.17
N PHE A 64 6.12 4.63 -1.73
CA PHE A 64 5.18 3.86 -2.51
C PHE A 64 4.08 3.27 -1.65
N ARG A 65 2.98 2.92 -2.30
CA ARG A 65 1.78 2.36 -1.70
C ARG A 65 1.33 1.16 -2.52
N MET A 66 0.93 0.10 -1.84
CA MET A 66 0.49 -1.15 -2.47
C MET A 66 -0.74 -1.72 -1.78
N HIS A 67 -1.64 -2.29 -2.57
CA HIS A 67 -2.76 -3.09 -2.09
C HIS A 67 -2.52 -4.55 -2.43
N ILE A 68 -2.48 -5.37 -1.39
CA ILE A 68 -2.15 -6.78 -1.45
C ILE A 68 -3.10 -7.48 -0.50
N GLU A 69 -3.60 -8.61 -0.94
CA GLU A 69 -4.50 -9.47 -0.19
C GLU A 69 -3.81 -10.82 0.01
N PHE A 70 -4.16 -11.53 1.07
CA PHE A 70 -3.63 -12.86 1.35
C PHE A 70 -4.79 -13.82 1.55
N GLN A 71 -4.59 -15.08 1.17
CA GLN A 71 -5.47 -16.15 1.61
C GLN A 71 -4.80 -16.92 2.75
N LEU A 72 -5.55 -17.14 3.84
CA LEU A 72 -5.06 -17.79 5.05
C LEU A 72 -5.43 -19.28 5.12
N ASN A 73 -6.45 -19.71 4.38
CA ASN A 73 -6.94 -21.08 4.36
C ASN A 73 -6.72 -21.77 3.02
N ASP A 74 -6.56 -23.08 3.04
CA ASP A 74 -6.49 -23.92 1.84
C ASP A 74 -7.71 -24.81 1.66
N PRO A 75 -8.01 -25.23 0.41
CA PRO A 75 -8.95 -26.31 0.17
C PRO A 75 -8.62 -27.54 1.03
N PRO A 76 -9.62 -28.22 1.62
CA PRO A 76 -11.06 -28.11 1.35
C PRO A 76 -11.81 -27.06 2.18
N ASN A 77 -11.12 -26.29 3.03
CA ASN A 77 -11.75 -25.19 3.76
C ASN A 77 -12.16 -24.10 2.79
N LEU A 78 -13.22 -23.37 3.14
CA LEU A 78 -13.62 -22.20 2.37
C LEU A 78 -12.53 -21.13 2.45
N PRO A 79 -12.36 -20.32 1.38
CA PRO A 79 -11.34 -19.29 1.39
C PRO A 79 -11.61 -18.32 2.54
N PHE A 80 -10.52 -17.94 3.19
CA PHE A 80 -10.49 -16.87 4.17
C PHE A 80 -9.43 -15.89 3.71
N TRP A 81 -9.85 -14.70 3.31
CA TRP A 81 -9.00 -13.64 2.83
C TRP A 81 -8.71 -12.65 3.94
N PHE A 82 -7.49 -12.15 3.91
CA PHE A 82 -6.96 -11.18 4.83
C PHE A 82 -6.37 -10.04 4.00
N THR A 83 -6.99 -8.88 4.09
CA THR A 83 -6.69 -7.73 3.23
C THR A 83 -6.22 -6.58 4.09
N PRO A 84 -4.91 -6.38 4.26
CA PRO A 84 -4.40 -5.15 4.83
C PRO A 84 -4.88 -3.94 4.05
N GLY A 85 -5.26 -2.91 4.79
CA GLY A 85 -5.88 -1.76 4.15
C GLY A 85 -4.95 -1.06 3.16
N GLN A 86 -3.65 -1.03 3.49
CA GLN A 86 -2.58 -0.75 2.54
C GLN A 86 -1.24 -1.17 3.11
N PHE A 87 -0.28 -1.39 2.23
CA PHE A 87 1.14 -1.32 2.56
C PHE A 87 1.69 0.05 2.16
N THR A 88 2.34 0.72 3.11
CA THR A 88 3.19 1.89 2.88
C THR A 88 4.63 1.44 2.79
N GLY A 89 5.35 1.93 1.79
CA GLY A 89 6.74 1.60 1.58
C GLY A 89 7.64 2.80 1.33
N ARG A 90 8.91 2.65 1.71
CA ARG A 90 9.99 3.60 1.46
C ARG A 90 11.19 2.84 0.91
N LEU A 91 11.74 3.36 -0.17
CA LEU A 91 12.86 2.78 -0.90
C LEU A 91 13.88 3.88 -1.20
N THR A 92 15.12 3.67 -0.77
CA THR A 92 16.25 4.52 -1.17
C THR A 92 17.20 3.68 -2.01
N VAL A 93 17.52 4.15 -3.20
CA VAL A 93 18.34 3.45 -4.19
C VAL A 93 19.44 4.35 -4.74
N SER A 94 20.45 3.74 -5.35
CA SER A 94 21.44 4.46 -6.15
C SER A 94 20.77 5.18 -7.31
N ARG A 95 21.39 6.27 -7.79
CA ARG A 95 20.89 7.08 -8.90
C ARG A 95 20.70 6.28 -10.19
N ASP A 96 21.53 5.26 -10.40
CA ASP A 96 21.49 4.31 -11.51
C ASP A 96 20.55 3.11 -11.28
N LEU A 97 19.88 3.05 -10.12
CA LEU A 97 18.91 2.03 -9.71
C LEU A 97 19.51 0.61 -9.56
N THR A 98 20.82 0.48 -9.43
CA THR A 98 21.50 -0.82 -9.32
C THR A 98 21.60 -1.35 -7.89
N LYS A 99 21.49 -0.47 -6.89
CA LYS A 99 21.66 -0.82 -5.47
C LYS A 99 20.52 -0.23 -4.63
N VAL A 100 19.96 -1.04 -3.75
CA VAL A 100 19.02 -0.64 -2.71
C VAL A 100 19.80 -0.39 -1.43
N PHE A 101 19.66 0.83 -0.90
CA PHE A 101 20.30 1.25 0.35
C PHE A 101 19.36 1.13 1.55
N PHE A 102 18.07 1.38 1.34
CA PHE A 102 17.05 1.29 2.38
C PHE A 102 15.76 0.73 1.79
N PHE A 103 15.14 -0.19 2.51
CA PHE A 103 13.83 -0.70 2.19
C PHE A 103 13.00 -0.89 3.46
N ASN A 104 11.83 -0.27 3.49
CA ASN A 104 10.81 -0.55 4.49
C ASN A 104 9.46 -0.69 3.78
N LEU A 105 8.67 -1.67 4.20
CA LEU A 105 7.30 -1.89 3.77
C LEU A 105 6.47 -2.32 4.98
N PHE A 106 5.38 -1.62 5.28
CA PHE A 106 4.58 -1.90 6.47
C PHE A 106 3.11 -1.55 6.28
N VAL A 107 2.24 -2.18 7.08
CA VAL A 107 0.84 -1.80 7.24
C VAL A 107 0.75 -0.67 8.27
N PRO A 108 0.25 0.53 7.92
CA PRO A 108 0.12 1.62 8.88
C PRO A 108 -0.81 1.26 10.04
N SER A 109 -0.43 1.64 11.25
CA SER A 109 -1.18 1.39 12.49
C SER A 109 -1.70 2.67 13.14
N ASN A 110 -1.76 3.76 12.38
CA ASN A 110 -2.27 5.06 12.83
C ASN A 110 -3.81 5.15 12.81
N GLN A 111 -4.49 4.11 12.30
CA GLN A 111 -5.94 3.98 12.28
C GLN A 111 -6.41 2.98 13.33
N LYS A 112 -7.70 3.03 13.70
CA LYS A 112 -8.29 2.11 14.70
C LYS A 112 -8.41 0.67 14.17
N VAL A 113 -8.60 0.53 12.87
CA VAL A 113 -8.64 -0.73 12.12
C VAL A 113 -7.79 -0.54 10.87
N ASN A 114 -7.16 -1.61 10.39
CA ASN A 114 -6.26 -1.55 9.24
C ASN A 114 -6.17 -2.86 8.46
N VAL A 115 -7.05 -3.82 8.74
CA VAL A 115 -7.17 -5.08 8.00
C VAL A 115 -8.65 -5.43 7.86
N ASP A 116 -9.00 -5.94 6.69
CA ASP A 116 -10.28 -6.57 6.41
C ASP A 116 -10.13 -8.09 6.36
N MET A 117 -11.17 -8.79 6.76
CA MET A 117 -11.22 -10.25 6.85
C MET A 117 -12.54 -10.74 6.27
N GLU A 118 -12.45 -11.48 5.17
CA GLU A 118 -13.62 -11.99 4.48
C GLU A 118 -13.53 -13.51 4.36
N TRP A 119 -14.62 -14.23 4.59
CA TRP A 119 -14.65 -15.67 4.33
C TRP A 119 -16.00 -16.12 3.82
N LEU A 120 -15.98 -17.07 2.88
CA LEU A 120 -17.21 -17.72 2.43
C LEU A 120 -17.75 -18.60 3.54
N THR A 121 -19.07 -18.58 3.73
CA THR A 121 -19.76 -19.48 4.67
C THR A 121 -20.55 -20.58 3.95
N ASP A 122 -20.84 -20.41 2.65
CA ASP A 122 -21.40 -21.46 1.78
C ASP A 122 -20.46 -21.76 0.61
N LYS A 123 -20.30 -23.05 0.28
CA LYS A 123 -19.52 -23.51 -0.89
C LYS A 123 -20.26 -23.31 -2.21
N ASN A 124 -21.59 -23.25 -2.16
CA ASN A 124 -22.44 -23.21 -3.35
C ASN A 124 -22.88 -21.79 -3.70
N ASP A 125 -22.71 -20.83 -2.79
CA ASP A 125 -23.12 -19.45 -3.00
C ASP A 125 -21.95 -18.46 -2.70
N PRO A 126 -21.26 -17.95 -3.73
CA PRO A 126 -20.21 -16.93 -3.60
C PRO A 126 -20.63 -15.64 -2.89
N GLU A 127 -21.94 -15.36 -2.84
CA GLU A 127 -22.48 -14.11 -2.31
C GLU A 127 -22.74 -14.22 -0.80
N VAL A 128 -22.74 -15.44 -0.25
CA VAL A 128 -22.89 -15.67 1.19
C VAL A 128 -21.49 -15.68 1.83
N MET A 129 -21.08 -14.50 2.25
CA MET A 129 -19.81 -14.25 2.93
C MET A 129 -20.03 -13.50 4.24
N GLU A 130 -19.11 -13.72 5.18
CA GLU A 130 -19.00 -12.93 6.39
C GLU A 130 -17.77 -12.02 6.27
N VAL A 131 -17.88 -10.85 6.86
CA VAL A 131 -16.85 -9.81 6.84
C VAL A 131 -16.62 -9.35 8.27
N ASP A 132 -15.36 -9.19 8.65
CA ASP A 132 -14.95 -8.61 9.92
C ASP A 132 -13.75 -7.67 9.71
N ILE A 133 -13.62 -6.66 10.57
CA ILE A 133 -12.56 -5.66 10.49
C ILE A 133 -11.66 -5.75 11.73
N GLY A 134 -10.37 -5.77 11.48
CA GLY A 134 -9.37 -5.99 12.51
C GLY A 134 -8.39 -4.83 12.67
N PHE A 135 -7.61 -4.94 13.75
CA PHE A 135 -6.43 -4.11 13.95
C PHE A 135 -5.19 -5.01 14.06
N MET A 136 -4.29 -4.84 13.11
CA MET A 136 -2.96 -5.42 13.10
C MET A 136 -1.95 -4.40 13.64
N PRO A 137 -1.41 -4.59 14.86
CA PRO A 137 -0.51 -3.61 15.47
C PRO A 137 0.81 -3.48 14.71
N LYS A 138 1.27 -4.56 14.09
CA LYS A 138 2.52 -4.60 13.33
C LYS A 138 2.52 -5.67 12.26
N MET A 139 2.72 -5.24 11.02
CA MET A 139 3.07 -6.09 9.87
C MET A 139 4.07 -5.30 9.02
N GLU A 140 5.33 -5.76 8.99
CA GLU A 140 6.45 -4.98 8.45
C GLU A 140 7.53 -5.91 7.86
N ILE A 141 8.06 -5.52 6.70
CA ILE A 141 9.30 -6.02 6.12
C ILE A 141 10.29 -4.85 6.09
N ARG A 142 11.43 -5.01 6.75
CA ARG A 142 12.49 -3.99 6.77
C ARG A 142 13.82 -4.62 6.40
N SER A 143 14.56 -3.97 5.50
CA SER A 143 15.93 -4.36 5.20
C SER A 143 16.83 -4.11 6.41
N VAL A 144 17.72 -5.06 6.70
CA VAL A 144 18.75 -4.92 7.73
C VAL A 144 20.08 -4.37 7.20
N GLY A 145 20.15 -4.08 5.90
CA GLY A 145 21.36 -3.61 5.22
C GLY A 145 21.12 -3.43 3.72
N TYR A 146 22.20 -3.20 2.99
CA TYR A 146 22.15 -2.96 1.55
C TYR A 146 21.81 -4.21 0.73
N SER A 147 21.30 -4.00 -0.48
CA SER A 147 21.25 -5.07 -1.45
C SER A 147 22.67 -5.39 -1.94
N HIS A 148 23.00 -6.67 -1.97
CA HIS A 148 24.27 -7.17 -2.51
C HIS A 148 23.99 -8.06 -3.72
N LYS A 149 24.94 -8.13 -4.65
CA LYS A 149 24.83 -9.09 -5.76
C LYS A 149 25.02 -10.50 -5.20
N PRO A 150 24.31 -11.51 -5.75
CA PRO A 150 24.57 -12.89 -5.38
C PRO A 150 26.07 -13.21 -5.59
N ASN A 151 26.73 -13.77 -4.57
CA ASN A 151 28.16 -14.14 -4.58
C ASN A 151 29.18 -12.99 -4.56
N SER A 152 28.83 -11.79 -4.09
CA SER A 152 29.83 -10.77 -3.75
C SER A 152 30.32 -10.97 -2.31
N ASP A 153 31.62 -11.19 -2.13
CA ASP A 153 32.28 -11.30 -0.81
C ASP A 153 32.48 -9.94 -0.11
N GLU A 154 31.93 -8.87 -0.69
CA GLU A 154 32.03 -7.51 -0.14
C GLU A 154 31.11 -7.36 1.07
N GLN A 155 31.69 -7.50 2.27
CA GLN A 155 31.08 -6.99 3.50
C GLN A 155 31.17 -5.45 3.49
N GLU A 156 30.24 -4.81 2.80
CA GLU A 156 30.08 -3.36 2.89
C GLU A 156 29.49 -2.96 4.25
N ASN A 157 29.90 -1.78 4.72
CA ASN A 157 29.46 -1.24 6.00
C ASN A 157 27.98 -0.85 5.92
N ASN A 158 27.10 -1.49 6.71
CA ASN A 158 25.63 -1.36 6.60
C ASN A 158 25.03 -0.10 7.26
N ASP A 159 25.84 0.93 7.54
CA ASP A 159 25.44 2.09 8.37
C ASP A 159 24.65 3.19 7.62
N PHE A 160 23.76 2.81 6.70
CA PHE A 160 22.99 3.79 5.93
C PHE A 160 22.06 4.66 6.75
N GLU A 161 21.48 4.09 7.80
CA GLU A 161 20.47 4.78 8.61
C GLU A 161 21.04 6.06 9.25
N ASN A 162 22.37 6.13 9.40
CA ASN A 162 23.10 7.29 9.91
C ASN A 162 23.63 8.22 8.80
N THR A 163 23.39 7.90 7.53
CA THR A 163 23.86 8.71 6.40
C THR A 163 22.96 9.91 6.18
N THR A 164 23.48 11.12 6.40
CA THR A 164 22.78 12.36 6.05
C THR A 164 22.92 12.63 4.56
N ILE A 165 21.83 12.53 3.81
CA ILE A 165 21.78 12.81 2.38
C ILE A 165 21.41 14.28 2.14
N VAL A 166 22.19 14.97 1.32
CA VAL A 166 21.83 16.30 0.81
C VAL A 166 21.01 16.13 -0.47
N TRP A 167 19.71 16.41 -0.38
CA TRP A 167 18.80 16.33 -1.53
C TRP A 167 18.91 17.59 -2.40
N GLN A 168 19.02 17.41 -3.72
CA GLN A 168 19.00 18.53 -4.66
C GLN A 168 17.56 18.98 -4.94
N LYS A 169 16.63 18.03 -4.95
CA LYS A 169 15.21 18.25 -5.09
C LYS A 169 14.49 17.30 -4.16
N GLU A 170 13.57 17.83 -3.38
CA GLU A 170 12.68 17.02 -2.56
C GLU A 170 11.32 17.68 -2.39
N ILE A 171 10.32 16.82 -2.21
CA ILE A 171 9.03 17.18 -1.59
C ILE A 171 8.98 16.56 -0.20
N THR A 172 8.07 17.06 0.63
CA THR A 172 7.81 16.48 1.95
C THR A 172 7.25 15.06 1.82
N TYR A 173 7.34 14.30 2.92
CA TYR A 173 6.75 12.97 2.97
C TYR A 173 5.24 13.03 2.81
N GLU A 174 4.60 14.03 3.42
CA GLU A 174 3.17 14.31 3.34
C GLU A 174 2.73 14.61 1.90
N GLU A 175 3.46 15.47 1.18
CA GLU A 175 3.15 15.76 -0.23
C GLU A 175 3.26 14.52 -1.12
N ALA A 176 4.25 13.66 -0.90
CA ALA A 176 4.38 12.40 -1.63
C ALA A 176 3.22 11.44 -1.30
N LYS A 177 2.83 11.34 -0.03
CA LYS A 177 1.71 10.52 0.42
C LYS A 177 0.39 11.03 -0.16
N ASP A 178 0.12 12.32 -0.12
CA ASP A 178 -1.09 12.93 -0.68
C ASP A 178 -1.19 12.68 -2.19
N ALA A 179 -0.06 12.77 -2.92
CA ALA A 179 0.00 12.46 -4.34
C ALA A 179 -0.33 10.98 -4.64
N LEU A 180 0.12 10.05 -3.79
CA LEU A 180 -0.24 8.62 -3.88
C LEU A 180 -1.72 8.41 -3.56
N ASP A 181 -2.23 9.01 -2.51
CA ASP A 181 -3.63 8.91 -2.08
C ASP A 181 -4.58 9.39 -3.17
N VAL A 182 -4.30 10.52 -3.84
CA VAL A 182 -5.07 11.02 -4.98
C VAL A 182 -5.07 10.06 -6.17
N ARG A 183 -4.00 9.27 -6.32
CA ARG A 183 -3.88 8.33 -7.44
C ARG A 183 -4.79 7.12 -7.28
N PHE A 184 -4.96 6.63 -6.05
CA PHE A 184 -5.87 5.54 -5.70
C PHE A 184 -7.30 6.02 -5.47
N PHE A 185 -7.46 7.22 -4.90
CA PHE A 185 -8.75 7.82 -4.57
C PHE A 185 -8.88 9.19 -5.23
N PRO A 186 -9.36 9.28 -6.49
CA PRO A 186 -9.47 10.54 -7.20
C PRO A 186 -10.30 11.61 -6.48
N PHE A 187 -11.23 11.22 -5.59
CA PHE A 187 -12.02 12.16 -4.79
C PHE A 187 -11.17 12.91 -3.74
N LYS A 188 -10.01 12.37 -3.31
CA LYS A 188 -9.06 13.05 -2.41
C LYS A 188 -8.38 14.28 -3.04
N LYS A 189 -8.62 14.56 -4.33
CA LYS A 189 -8.25 15.86 -4.94
C LYS A 189 -8.92 17.04 -4.25
N VAL A 190 -10.10 16.81 -3.65
CA VAL A 190 -10.77 17.79 -2.80
C VAL A 190 -10.21 17.64 -1.40
N LYS A 191 -9.70 18.75 -0.83
CA LYS A 191 -9.22 18.76 0.54
C LYS A 191 -10.40 18.74 1.50
N TYR A 192 -10.49 17.66 2.29
CA TYR A 192 -11.45 17.56 3.36
C TYR A 192 -10.91 18.26 4.60
N HIS A 193 -11.77 19.04 5.24
CA HIS A 193 -11.50 19.69 6.51
C HIS A 193 -12.40 19.07 7.56
N ASN A 194 -11.92 18.97 8.81
CA ASN A 194 -12.84 18.67 9.90
C ASN A 194 -13.88 19.79 10.02
N LEU A 195 -14.98 19.51 10.72
CA LEU A 195 -16.11 20.43 10.78
C LEU A 195 -15.70 21.83 11.24
N THR A 196 -14.88 21.92 12.29
CA THR A 196 -14.41 23.19 12.86
C THR A 196 -13.57 23.98 11.87
N ASP A 197 -12.58 23.34 11.23
CA ASP A 197 -11.70 23.97 10.27
C ASP A 197 -12.46 24.43 9.02
N ALA A 198 -13.47 23.66 8.58
CA ALA A 198 -14.30 24.02 7.45
C ALA A 198 -15.08 25.32 7.68
N PHE A 199 -15.65 25.51 8.87
CA PHE A 199 -16.35 26.75 9.23
C PHE A 199 -15.40 27.95 9.34
N HIS A 200 -14.24 27.78 9.96
CA HIS A 200 -13.23 28.85 10.01
C HIS A 200 -12.75 29.27 8.63
N LEU A 201 -12.53 28.31 7.73
CA LEU A 201 -12.13 28.61 6.36
C LEU A 201 -13.26 29.30 5.58
N ALA A 202 -14.49 28.84 5.74
CA ALA A 202 -15.66 29.43 5.10
C ALA A 202 -15.90 30.88 5.52
N GLU A 203 -15.76 31.19 6.80
CA GLU A 203 -15.83 32.57 7.31
C GLU A 203 -14.71 33.44 6.72
N LYS A 204 -13.46 32.95 6.77
CA LYS A 204 -12.30 33.67 6.22
C LYS A 204 -12.41 33.94 4.72
N GLU A 205 -12.97 32.99 3.96
CA GLU A 205 -13.10 33.09 2.51
C GLU A 205 -14.45 33.70 2.05
N ASN A 206 -15.34 34.05 2.98
CA ASN A 206 -16.71 34.49 2.70
C ASN A 206 -17.46 33.51 1.78
N LYS A 207 -17.41 32.22 2.11
CA LYS A 207 -18.04 31.11 1.37
C LYS A 207 -19.02 30.35 2.27
N LEU A 208 -19.91 29.58 1.64
CA LEU A 208 -20.80 28.65 2.33
C LEU A 208 -20.11 27.30 2.55
N VAL A 209 -20.45 26.62 3.65
CA VAL A 209 -20.05 25.22 3.90
C VAL A 209 -21.09 24.29 3.28
N HIS A 210 -20.64 23.37 2.42
CA HIS A 210 -21.45 22.25 1.93
C HIS A 210 -21.02 20.98 2.64
N THR A 211 -21.95 20.35 3.37
CA THR A 211 -21.66 19.15 4.16
C THR A 211 -22.25 17.92 3.48
N ILE A 212 -21.42 16.89 3.29
CA ILE A 212 -21.84 15.56 2.85
C ILE A 212 -21.67 14.62 4.05
N LEU A 213 -22.77 13.98 4.49
CA LEU A 213 -22.74 12.97 5.53
C LEU A 213 -22.75 11.58 4.89
N LEU A 214 -21.82 10.74 5.31
CA LEU A 214 -21.64 9.38 4.79
C LEU A 214 -21.62 8.39 5.94
N TRP A 215 -22.13 7.19 5.68
CA TRP A 215 -22.11 6.07 6.61
C TRP A 215 -20.95 5.14 6.20
N GLY A 216 -19.74 5.47 6.66
CA GLY A 216 -18.50 4.78 6.30
C GLY A 216 -17.41 5.74 5.80
N ALA A 217 -16.16 5.30 5.84
CA ALA A 217 -15.06 6.06 5.26
C ALA A 217 -15.07 5.91 3.74
N LEU A 218 -14.93 7.01 2.99
CA LEU A 218 -14.80 6.95 1.53
C LEU A 218 -13.49 6.31 1.09
N ASP A 219 -12.48 6.45 1.94
CA ASP A 219 -11.16 5.91 1.76
C ASP A 219 -10.93 4.73 2.70
N ASP A 220 -12.00 3.99 3.03
CA ASP A 220 -11.84 2.74 3.76
C ASP A 220 -10.81 1.89 3.02
N GLN A 221 -9.72 1.67 3.75
CA GLN A 221 -8.53 0.99 3.23
C GLN A 221 -8.81 -0.51 3.19
N SER A 222 -9.63 -0.96 4.12
CA SER A 222 -10.27 -2.26 4.24
C SER A 222 -11.56 -2.22 3.41
N CYS A 223 -11.48 -2.45 2.10
CA CYS A 223 -12.67 -2.67 1.29
C CYS A 223 -13.18 -4.09 1.51
#